data_AF-A0A7S1B3V8-F1
#
_entry.id   AF-A0A7S1B3V8-F1
#
_cell.length_a   1.000
_cell.length_b   1.000
_cell.length_c   1.000
_cell.angle_alpha   90.00
_cell.angle_beta   90.00
_cell.angle_gamma   90.00
#
_symmetry.space_group_name_H-M   'P 1'
#
loop_
_entity.id
_entity.type
_entity.pdbx_description
1 polymer ?
#
loop_
_entity_poly.entity_id
_entity_poly.type
_entity_poly.pdbx_seq_one_letter_code
_entity_poly.pdbx_strand_id
1 'polypeptide(L)'
;MPLSVSLPSLQSSTVHPIVGDFSDERTQREIRKIVAAHRGQEGAADIILSDMASNFTGDKMTDALRTLSLCEEAMAFSVGRNNCFGLTADGDEGRPMLERGGVFVCKYFMCGRENEEEIRDASASYFGNVRVGVKPPSSRKDSAERYLLAMDFRGEGSTIV
;
A
#
# COMPACT_ATOMS: atom_id res chain seq x y z
N MET A 1 -21.69 -1.73 -7.45
CA MET A 1 -21.52 -2.35 -8.78
C MET A 1 -20.06 -2.76 -8.91
N PRO A 2 -19.72 -4.00 -9.30
CA PRO A 2 -18.34 -4.28 -9.66
C PRO A 2 -18.02 -3.45 -10.91
N LEU A 3 -16.95 -2.66 -10.83
CA LEU A 3 -16.35 -1.99 -11.99
C LEU A 3 -15.72 -3.08 -12.87
N SER A 4 -16.54 -3.86 -13.57
CA SER A 4 -16.07 -4.69 -14.68
C SER A 4 -15.89 -3.80 -15.91
N VAL A 5 -14.97 -2.85 -15.80
CA VAL A 5 -14.44 -2.19 -16.98
C VAL A 5 -13.47 -3.20 -17.58
N SER A 6 -13.83 -3.75 -18.74
CA SER A 6 -12.85 -4.41 -19.59
C SER A 6 -11.79 -3.36 -19.94
N LEU A 7 -10.66 -3.40 -19.22
CA LEU A 7 -9.51 -2.59 -19.59
C LEU A 7 -9.16 -3.00 -21.03
N PRO A 8 -9.12 -2.08 -22.00
CA PRO A 8 -8.59 -2.41 -23.33
C PRO A 8 -7.21 -3.02 -23.14
N SER A 9 -6.80 -3.93 -24.02
CA SER A 9 -5.56 -4.72 -23.89
C SER A 9 -4.33 -3.82 -23.74
N LEU A 10 -4.08 -3.37 -22.51
CA LEU A 10 -2.97 -2.52 -22.09
C LEU A 10 -1.73 -3.37 -21.79
N GLN A 11 -1.82 -4.68 -22.02
CA GLN A 11 -0.68 -5.58 -21.96
C GLN A 11 0.35 -5.14 -22.99
N SER A 12 1.40 -4.55 -22.47
CA SER A 12 2.63 -4.23 -23.18
C SER A 12 3.78 -4.90 -22.45
N SER A 13 4.99 -4.84 -23.02
CA SER A 13 6.21 -5.29 -22.34
C SER A 13 6.53 -4.50 -21.06
N THR A 14 5.82 -3.41 -20.79
CA THR A 14 6.14 -2.47 -19.70
C THR A 14 5.01 -2.33 -18.68
N VAL A 15 3.77 -2.69 -19.05
CA VAL A 15 2.60 -2.58 -18.18
C VAL A 15 1.84 -3.91 -18.17
N HIS A 16 1.70 -4.47 -16.97
CA HIS A 16 1.03 -5.75 -16.71
C HIS A 16 -0.24 -5.51 -15.88
N PRO A 17 -1.40 -5.29 -16.52
CA PRO A 17 -2.65 -5.08 -15.79
C PRO A 17 -3.10 -6.38 -15.10
N ILE A 18 -3.57 -6.24 -13.87
CA ILE A 18 -4.18 -7.31 -13.08
C ILE A 18 -5.59 -6.85 -12.72
N VAL A 19 -6.58 -7.68 -13.01
CA VAL A 19 -7.98 -7.40 -12.66
C VAL A 19 -8.33 -8.26 -11.45
N GLY A 20 -8.54 -7.62 -10.31
CA GLY A 20 -8.88 -8.27 -9.06
C GLY A 20 -9.07 -7.28 -7.93
N ASP A 21 -9.57 -7.76 -6.80
CA ASP A 21 -9.58 -7.00 -5.55
C ASP A 21 -8.21 -7.14 -4.89
N PHE A 22 -7.54 -6.04 -4.59
CA PHE A 22 -6.24 -6.08 -3.92
C PHE A 22 -6.34 -6.75 -2.53
N SER A 23 -7.47 -6.63 -1.84
CA SER A 23 -7.66 -7.28 -0.54
C SER A 23 -7.80 -8.81 -0.64
N ASP A 24 -7.99 -9.36 -1.85
CA ASP A 24 -7.94 -10.80 -2.09
C ASP A 24 -6.49 -11.28 -2.23
N GLU A 25 -6.10 -12.25 -1.40
CA GLU A 25 -4.80 -12.93 -1.46
C GLU A 25 -4.47 -13.53 -2.84
N ARG A 26 -5.49 -13.92 -3.62
CA ARG A 26 -5.27 -14.40 -5.00
C ARG A 26 -4.68 -13.30 -5.87
N THR A 27 -5.20 -12.08 -5.76
CA THR A 27 -4.70 -10.91 -6.49
C THR A 27 -3.30 -10.55 -6.02
N GLN A 28 -3.06 -10.56 -4.71
CA GLN A 28 -1.73 -10.27 -4.16
C GLN A 28 -0.69 -11.30 -4.60
N ARG A 29 -1.04 -12.60 -4.61
CA ARG A 29 -0.15 -13.66 -5.14
C ARG A 29 0.14 -13.47 -6.63
N GLU A 30 -0.82 -13.00 -7.41
CA GLU A 30 -0.60 -12.72 -8.82
C GLU A 30 0.36 -11.53 -9.03
N ILE A 31 0.23 -10.47 -8.23
CA ILE A 31 1.19 -9.35 -8.19
C ILE A 31 2.60 -9.88 -7.89
N ARG A 32 2.73 -10.72 -6.84
CA ARG A 32 4.02 -11.33 -6.44
C ARG A 32 4.66 -12.12 -7.59
N LYS A 33 3.89 -12.96 -8.28
CA LYS A 33 4.38 -13.75 -9.42
C LYS A 33 4.88 -12.88 -10.56
N ILE A 34 4.14 -11.81 -10.90
CA ILE A 34 4.54 -10.90 -11.98
C ILE A 34 5.82 -10.16 -11.62
N VAL A 35 5.94 -9.66 -10.39
CA VAL A 35 7.18 -9.02 -9.92
C VAL A 35 8.35 -10.02 -9.96
N ALA A 36 8.15 -11.25 -9.49
CA ALA A 36 9.17 -12.29 -9.52
C ALA A 36 9.62 -12.66 -10.94
N ALA A 37 8.70 -12.66 -11.91
CA ALA A 37 9.03 -12.90 -13.32
C ALA A 37 9.93 -11.80 -13.91
N HIS A 38 9.83 -10.56 -13.42
CA HIS A 38 10.60 -9.42 -13.91
C HIS A 38 11.88 -9.12 -13.12
N ARG A 39 11.90 -9.45 -11.83
CA ARG A 39 12.96 -9.07 -10.88
C ARG A 39 13.69 -10.27 -10.27
N GLY A 40 13.27 -11.50 -10.57
CA GLY A 40 13.77 -12.73 -9.95
C GLY A 40 12.97 -13.13 -8.71
N GLN A 41 13.16 -14.36 -8.22
CA GLN A 41 12.37 -14.92 -7.12
C GLN A 41 12.45 -14.11 -5.83
N GLU A 42 13.57 -13.41 -5.61
CA GLU A 42 13.81 -12.53 -4.46
C GLU A 42 13.59 -11.05 -4.77
N GLY A 43 13.32 -10.69 -6.02
CA GLY A 43 13.17 -9.28 -6.42
C GLY A 43 11.84 -8.67 -5.97
N ALA A 44 11.85 -7.39 -5.66
CA ALA A 44 10.71 -6.60 -5.18
C ALA A 44 10.55 -5.31 -6.01
N ALA A 45 9.56 -4.49 -5.68
CA ALA A 45 9.34 -3.21 -6.33
C ALA A 45 10.22 -2.10 -5.72
N ASP A 46 10.72 -1.19 -6.55
CA ASP A 46 11.40 0.03 -6.07
C ASP A 46 10.40 1.01 -5.43
N ILE A 47 9.18 1.06 -5.97
CA ILE A 47 8.11 1.96 -5.54
C ILE A 47 6.78 1.19 -5.54
N ILE A 48 6.03 1.32 -4.46
CA ILE A 48 4.63 0.92 -4.39
C ILE A 48 3.78 2.18 -4.22
N LEU A 49 2.82 2.37 -5.13
CA LEU A 49 1.86 3.48 -5.12
C LEU A 49 0.44 2.93 -5.04
N SER A 50 -0.32 3.37 -4.04
CA SER A 50 -1.73 3.04 -3.87
C SER A 50 -2.57 4.32 -3.91
N ASP A 51 -3.48 4.37 -4.87
CA ASP A 51 -4.55 5.38 -4.96
C ASP A 51 -5.92 4.76 -4.66
N MET A 52 -5.96 3.71 -3.83
CA MET A 52 -7.19 3.01 -3.50
C MET A 52 -8.12 3.86 -2.63
N ALA A 53 -9.43 3.62 -2.78
CA ALA A 53 -10.46 4.14 -1.88
C ALA A 53 -11.56 3.10 -1.77
N SER A 54 -12.10 2.93 -0.56
CA SER A 54 -13.23 2.03 -0.34
C SER A 54 -14.51 2.60 -0.96
N ASN A 55 -15.52 1.75 -1.20
CA ASN A 55 -16.83 2.22 -1.61
C ASN A 55 -17.43 3.13 -0.55
N PHE A 56 -17.77 4.36 -0.94
CA PHE A 56 -18.33 5.37 -0.04
C PHE A 56 -19.74 4.99 0.41
N THR A 57 -19.93 5.01 1.72
CA THR A 57 -21.23 4.87 2.39
C THR A 57 -21.94 6.21 2.50
N GLY A 58 -21.19 7.32 2.42
CA GLY A 58 -21.67 8.69 2.62
C GLY A 58 -21.40 9.22 4.03
N ASP A 59 -21.04 8.35 4.99
CA ASP A 59 -20.54 8.78 6.28
C ASP A 59 -19.03 9.03 6.21
N LYS A 60 -18.63 10.28 6.41
CA LYS A 60 -17.23 10.72 6.20
C LYS A 60 -16.24 9.96 7.08
N MET A 61 -16.59 9.71 8.34
CA MET A 61 -15.68 9.05 9.27
C MET A 61 -15.54 7.57 8.94
N THR A 62 -16.65 6.89 8.67
CA THR A 62 -16.66 5.49 8.24
C THR A 62 -15.87 5.32 6.95
N ASP A 63 -16.08 6.18 5.95
CA ASP A 63 -15.38 6.12 4.66
C ASP A 63 -13.89 6.41 4.82
N ALA A 64 -13.52 7.29 5.74
CA ALA A 64 -12.12 7.59 6.05
C ALA A 64 -11.43 6.40 6.73
N LEU A 65 -12.04 5.80 7.75
CA LEU A 65 -11.50 4.62 8.44
C LEU A 65 -11.38 3.41 7.52
N ARG A 66 -12.39 3.13 6.68
CA ARG A 66 -12.33 2.04 5.71
C ARG A 66 -11.21 2.23 4.68
N THR A 67 -10.94 3.48 4.31
CA THR A 67 -9.83 3.81 3.40
C THR A 67 -8.48 3.74 4.12
N LEU A 68 -8.42 4.09 5.41
CA LEU A 68 -7.22 3.89 6.23
C LEU A 68 -6.88 2.40 6.35
N SER A 69 -7.85 1.52 6.57
CA SER A 69 -7.61 0.08 6.61
C SER A 69 -7.05 -0.47 5.28
N LEU A 70 -7.47 0.08 4.13
CA LEU A 70 -6.84 -0.26 2.84
C LEU A 70 -5.38 0.23 2.75
N CYS A 71 -5.07 1.37 3.38
CA CYS A 71 -3.70 1.88 3.47
C CYS A 71 -2.82 0.98 4.35
N GLU A 72 -3.35 0.50 5.47
CA GLU A 72 -2.69 -0.47 6.36
C GLU A 72 -2.41 -1.80 5.63
N GLU A 73 -3.39 -2.32 4.89
CA GLU A 73 -3.22 -3.54 4.12
C GLU A 73 -2.16 -3.39 3.01
N ALA A 74 -2.17 -2.27 2.29
CA ALA A 74 -1.16 -1.96 1.28
C ALA A 74 0.24 -1.83 1.90
N MET A 75 0.35 -1.26 3.10
CA MET A 75 1.62 -1.19 3.84
C MET A 75 2.10 -2.58 4.26
N ALA A 76 1.22 -3.39 4.85
CA ALA A 76 1.55 -4.76 5.25
C ALA A 76 2.03 -5.60 4.05
N PHE A 77 1.39 -5.46 2.88
CA PHE A 77 1.89 -6.08 1.65
C PHE A 77 3.28 -5.57 1.25
N SER A 78 3.53 -4.26 1.37
CA SER A 78 4.79 -3.62 0.99
C SER A 78 5.96 -4.05 1.88
N VAL A 79 5.77 -4.05 3.20
CA VAL A 79 6.84 -4.33 4.18
C VAL A 79 6.91 -5.79 4.63
N GLY A 80 5.95 -6.63 4.22
CA GLY A 80 5.81 -8.03 4.64
C GLY A 80 4.72 -8.21 5.70
N ARG A 81 3.83 -9.20 5.50
CA ARG A 81 2.55 -9.33 6.24
C ARG A 81 2.70 -9.65 7.74
N ASN A 82 3.81 -10.25 8.13
CA ASN A 82 4.10 -10.52 9.54
C ASN A 82 4.77 -9.34 10.26
N ASN A 83 5.07 -8.26 9.53
CA ASN A 83 5.84 -7.15 10.06
C ASN A 83 4.93 -6.00 10.49
N CYS A 84 3.75 -5.78 9.90
CA CYS A 84 2.97 -4.57 10.19
C CYS A 84 1.49 -4.85 10.48
N PHE A 85 0.95 -4.14 11.48
CA PHE A 85 -0.46 -4.15 11.91
C PHE A 85 -1.09 -5.52 12.27
N GLY A 86 -0.27 -6.56 12.48
CA GLY A 86 -0.75 -7.88 12.90
C GLY A 86 -1.70 -8.55 11.89
N LEU A 87 -1.67 -8.12 10.63
CA LEU A 87 -2.50 -8.66 9.55
C LEU A 87 -1.92 -9.99 9.07
N THR A 88 -2.13 -11.06 9.83
CA THR A 88 -1.75 -12.41 9.44
C THR A 88 -2.87 -13.07 8.65
N ALA A 89 -2.64 -13.29 7.36
CA ALA A 89 -3.35 -14.32 6.61
C ALA A 89 -2.68 -15.66 6.86
N ASP A 90 -3.46 -16.73 7.04
CA ASP A 90 -2.98 -18.08 7.30
C ASP A 90 -1.95 -18.53 6.22
N GLY A 91 -0.68 -18.65 6.63
CA GLY A 91 0.35 -19.41 5.91
C GLY A 91 1.24 -18.69 4.89
N ASP A 92 1.10 -17.37 4.69
CA ASP A 92 2.01 -16.58 3.84
C ASP A 92 2.85 -15.64 4.73
N GLU A 93 4.01 -16.11 5.20
CA GLU A 93 5.10 -15.27 5.76
C GLU A 93 5.75 -14.45 4.64
N GLY A 94 4.92 -13.80 3.83
CA GLY A 94 5.31 -13.24 2.55
C GLY A 94 6.33 -12.13 2.75
N ARG A 95 7.53 -12.34 2.23
CA ARG A 95 8.63 -11.36 2.15
C ARG A 95 8.14 -9.97 1.70
N PRO A 96 8.89 -8.90 2.02
CA PRO A 96 8.58 -7.56 1.56
C PRO A 96 8.42 -7.50 0.05
N MET A 97 7.44 -6.73 -0.40
CA MET A 97 7.25 -6.40 -1.81
C MET A 97 7.92 -5.10 -2.22
N LEU A 98 8.64 -4.49 -1.29
CA LEU A 98 9.45 -3.31 -1.50
C LEU A 98 10.93 -3.62 -1.32
N GLU A 99 11.76 -3.16 -2.26
CA GLU A 99 13.23 -3.26 -2.17
C GLU A 99 13.78 -2.38 -1.04
N ARG A 100 14.94 -2.76 -0.48
CA ARG A 100 15.66 -1.88 0.45
C ARG A 100 15.94 -0.53 -0.21
N GLY A 101 15.66 0.56 0.49
CA GLY A 101 15.71 1.92 -0.05
C GLY A 101 14.47 2.34 -0.84
N GLY A 102 13.50 1.43 -1.02
CA GLY A 102 12.27 1.69 -1.78
C GLY A 102 11.31 2.66 -1.10
N VAL A 103 10.28 3.05 -1.86
CA VAL A 103 9.30 4.08 -1.48
C VAL A 103 7.88 3.52 -1.50
N PHE A 104 7.13 3.79 -0.43
CA PHE A 104 5.70 3.54 -0.35
C PHE A 104 4.92 4.85 -0.34
N VAL A 105 3.93 4.96 -1.21
CA VAL A 105 3.01 6.10 -1.26
C VAL A 105 1.59 5.58 -1.25
N CYS A 106 0.77 6.02 -0.31
CA CYS A 106 -0.62 5.59 -0.25
C CYS A 106 -1.56 6.75 0.05
N LYS A 107 -2.64 6.85 -0.74
CA LYS A 107 -3.76 7.72 -0.44
C LYS A 107 -4.51 7.21 0.79
N TYR A 108 -4.94 8.14 1.63
CA TYR A 108 -5.93 7.93 2.67
C TYR A 108 -6.80 9.19 2.82
N PHE A 109 -7.85 9.15 3.65
CA PHE A 109 -8.65 10.34 3.99
C PHE A 109 -8.39 10.74 5.44
N MET A 110 -8.43 12.06 5.71
CA MET A 110 -8.30 12.58 7.08
C MET A 110 -9.27 11.86 8.02
N CYS A 111 -8.73 11.13 8.98
CA CYS A 111 -9.46 10.24 9.90
C CYS A 111 -9.21 10.59 11.37
N GLY A 112 -8.71 11.80 11.65
CA GLY A 112 -8.35 12.24 12.99
C GLY A 112 -6.87 12.03 13.31
N ARG A 113 -6.36 12.82 14.26
CA ARG A 113 -4.93 12.90 14.57
C ARG A 113 -4.38 11.58 15.12
N GLU A 114 -5.12 10.91 16.00
CA GLU A 114 -4.67 9.66 16.63
C GLU A 114 -4.38 8.57 15.59
N ASN A 115 -5.30 8.37 14.65
CA ASN A 115 -5.13 7.41 13.55
C ASN A 115 -3.96 7.77 12.62
N GLU A 116 -3.75 9.06 12.35
CA GLU A 116 -2.62 9.55 11.55
C GLU A 116 -1.27 9.39 12.28
N GLU A 117 -1.26 9.51 13.61
CA GLU A 117 -0.08 9.26 14.44
C GLU A 117 0.25 7.76 14.50
N GLU A 118 -0.75 6.89 14.61
CA GLU A 118 -0.57 5.44 14.61
C GLU A 118 0.06 4.94 13.30
N ILE A 119 -0.48 5.35 12.14
CA ILE A 119 0.09 4.93 10.86
C ILE A 119 1.49 5.52 10.62
N ARG A 120 1.76 6.73 11.12
CA ARG A 120 3.12 7.32 11.10
C ARG A 120 4.08 6.44 11.88
N ASP A 121 3.73 6.09 13.11
CA ASP A 121 4.62 5.40 14.04
C ASP A 121 4.90 3.97 13.56
N ALA A 122 3.86 3.27 13.09
CA ALA A 122 4.02 1.96 12.44
C ALA A 122 4.92 2.05 11.19
N SER A 123 4.75 3.08 10.34
CA SER A 123 5.63 3.29 9.19
C SER A 123 7.08 3.56 9.61
N ALA A 124 7.28 4.35 10.67
CA ALA A 124 8.60 4.80 11.10
C ALA A 124 9.49 3.63 11.56
N SER A 125 8.91 2.50 11.99
CA SER A 125 9.64 1.26 12.26
C SER A 125 10.32 0.70 11.00
N TYR A 126 9.71 0.88 9.82
CA TYR A 126 10.17 0.29 8.56
C TYR A 126 10.92 1.24 7.64
N PHE A 127 10.70 2.55 7.78
CA PHE A 127 11.17 3.57 6.84
C PHE A 127 12.03 4.65 7.50
N GLY A 128 13.05 5.13 6.78
CA GLY A 128 13.93 6.22 7.22
C GLY A 128 13.24 7.59 7.26
N ASN A 129 12.27 7.82 6.39
CA ASN A 129 11.60 9.11 6.25
C ASN A 129 10.10 8.93 6.01
N VAL A 130 9.28 9.30 6.98
CA VAL A 130 7.82 9.17 6.93
C VAL A 130 7.16 10.54 7.01
N ARG A 131 6.26 10.82 6.07
CA ARG A 131 5.43 12.02 6.04
C ARG A 131 3.97 11.62 5.91
N VAL A 132 3.17 12.03 6.87
CA VAL A 132 1.70 11.85 6.90
C VAL A 132 1.02 13.17 6.54
N GLY A 133 -0.17 13.12 5.96
CA GLY A 133 -0.93 14.32 5.63
C GLY A 133 -0.44 15.08 4.41
N VAL A 134 0.41 14.47 3.56
CA VAL A 134 0.90 15.12 2.33
C VAL A 134 -0.28 15.40 1.40
N LYS A 135 -0.38 16.64 0.92
CA LYS A 135 -1.41 17.05 -0.03
C LYS A 135 -0.75 17.60 -1.30
N PRO A 136 -0.71 16.81 -2.39
CA PRO A 136 -0.14 17.24 -3.66
C PRO A 136 -0.83 18.49 -4.21
N PRO A 137 -0.14 19.36 -4.98
CA PRO A 137 -0.76 20.51 -5.64
C PRO A 137 -1.88 20.13 -6.62
N SER A 138 -1.85 18.90 -7.16
CA SER A 138 -2.88 18.34 -8.03
C SER A 138 -4.16 17.92 -7.30
N SER A 139 -4.12 17.77 -5.97
CA SER A 139 -5.27 17.39 -5.16
C SER A 139 -6.31 18.50 -5.09
N ARG A 140 -7.59 18.12 -5.15
CA ARG A 140 -8.69 19.09 -4.99
C ARG A 140 -8.65 19.71 -3.60
N LYS A 141 -8.82 21.03 -3.52
CA LYS A 141 -8.79 21.78 -2.25
C LYS A 141 -9.78 21.20 -1.23
N ASP A 142 -10.99 20.93 -1.67
CA ASP A 142 -12.10 20.49 -0.81
C ASP A 142 -12.11 18.97 -0.52
N SER A 143 -11.18 18.20 -1.10
CA SER A 143 -11.05 16.77 -0.81
C SER A 143 -10.42 16.54 0.56
N ALA A 144 -10.92 15.55 1.30
CA ALA A 144 -10.27 15.08 2.52
C ALA A 144 -9.04 14.21 2.25
N GLU A 145 -8.66 14.01 0.98
CA GLU A 145 -7.53 13.17 0.60
C GLU A 145 -6.19 13.70 1.12
N ARG A 146 -5.39 12.77 1.57
CA ARG A 146 -4.03 12.91 2.05
C ARG A 146 -3.22 11.72 1.56
N TYR A 147 -1.91 11.86 1.59
CA TYR A 147 -0.98 10.79 1.25
C TYR A 147 -0.04 10.54 2.41
N LEU A 148 0.15 9.26 2.70
CA LEU A 148 1.28 8.75 3.44
C LEU A 148 2.43 8.56 2.44
N LEU A 149 3.56 9.23 2.70
CA LEU A 149 4.80 9.08 1.95
C LEU A 149 5.86 8.50 2.89
N ALA A 150 6.28 7.26 2.63
CA ALA A 150 7.29 6.57 3.41
C ALA A 150 8.45 6.17 2.48
N MET A 151 9.66 6.65 2.78
CA MET A 151 10.86 6.50 1.96
C MET A 151 11.98 5.85 2.77
N ASP A 152 13.00 5.35 2.07
CA ASP A 152 14.16 4.70 2.67
C ASP A 152 13.77 3.43 3.44
N PHE A 153 13.07 2.50 2.77
CA PHE A 153 12.68 1.23 3.37
C PHE A 153 13.90 0.45 3.87
N ARG A 154 13.88 0.01 5.13
CA ARG A 154 15.04 -0.64 5.78
C ARG A 154 15.17 -2.13 5.46
N GLY A 155 14.15 -2.80 4.93
CA GLY A 155 14.12 -4.26 4.75
C GLY A 155 13.70 -5.01 6.01
N GLU A 156 13.61 -6.34 5.92
CA GLU A 156 13.35 -7.20 7.08
C GLU A 156 14.50 -7.11 8.10
N GLY A 157 14.14 -6.77 9.35
CA GLY A 157 15.01 -6.95 10.51
C GLY A 157 16.39 -6.31 10.41
N SER A 158 16.48 -4.98 10.41
CA SER A 158 17.66 -4.35 10.99
C SER A 158 17.58 -4.53 12.52
N THR A 159 18.04 -5.66 13.02
CA THR A 159 18.56 -5.72 14.38
C THR A 159 19.67 -4.68 14.42
N ILE A 160 19.46 -3.61 15.18
CA ILE A 160 20.55 -2.73 15.58
C ILE A 160 21.47 -3.64 16.42
N VAL A 161 22.61 -4.04 15.84
CA VAL A 161 23.75 -4.58 16.60
C VAL A 161 24.42 -3.45 17.37
#